data_AF-A0A438D2S6-F1
#
_entry.id   AF-A0A438D2S6-F1
#
_cell.length_a   1.000
_cell.length_b   1.000
_cell.length_c   1.000
_cell.angle_alpha   90.00
_cell.angle_beta   90.00
_cell.angle_gamma   90.00
#
_symmetry.space_group_name_H-M   'P 1'
#
loop_
_entity.id
_entity.type
_entity.pdbx_description
1 polymer ?
#
loop_
_entity_poly.entity_id
_entity_poly.type
_entity_poly.pdbx_seq_one_letter_code
_entity_poly.pdbx_strand_id
1 'polypeptide(L)'
;MGKKRVRENFELPEGQEWCCISHSFQRVALKNPNKIAVIQASPTAQLHNQSLASSHIPPPYHGDRSFTFSHLFDAIDSLSFRLRSILAGAQDPFLINPTGQG
;
A
#
# COMPACT_ATOMS: atom_id res chain seq x y z
N MET A 1 -9.73 19.93 14.24
CA MET A 1 -10.90 19.50 13.43
C MET A 1 -10.41 18.56 12.34
N GLY A 2 -10.35 17.25 12.61
CA GLY A 2 -9.84 16.27 11.65
C GLY A 2 -10.88 16.02 10.55
N LYS A 3 -10.59 16.45 9.32
CA LYS A 3 -11.42 16.11 8.16
C LYS A 3 -11.38 14.59 8.00
N LYS A 4 -12.46 13.90 8.39
CA LYS A 4 -12.65 12.49 8.05
C LYS A 4 -12.59 12.39 6.53
N ARG A 5 -11.55 11.75 5.98
CA ARG A 5 -11.51 11.40 4.56
C ARG A 5 -12.62 10.38 4.34
N VAL A 6 -13.75 10.84 3.82
CA VAL A 6 -14.81 9.97 3.33
C VAL A 6 -14.21 9.25 2.12
N ARG A 7 -14.17 7.91 2.16
CA ARG A 7 -13.92 7.11 0.96
C ARG A 7 -15.14 7.30 0.06
N GLU A 8 -15.06 8.22 -0.89
CA GLU A 8 -16.07 8.34 -1.94
C GLU A 8 -15.97 7.11 -2.84
N ASN A 9 -17.12 6.49 -3.12
CA ASN A 9 -17.24 5.42 -4.09
C ASN A 9 -16.94 6.00 -5.47
N PHE A 10 -15.78 5.67 -6.03
CA PHE A 10 -15.34 6.22 -7.30
C PHE A 10 -15.83 5.31 -8.44
N GLU A 11 -17.01 5.63 -8.97
CA GLU A 11 -17.52 5.03 -10.22
C GLU A 11 -17.04 5.89 -11.40
N LEU A 12 -16.04 5.41 -12.14
CA LEU A 12 -15.56 6.05 -13.36
C LEU A 12 -16.15 5.39 -14.61
N PRO A 13 -16.47 6.17 -15.66
CA PRO A 13 -17.14 5.69 -16.87
C PRO A 13 -16.29 4.67 -17.65
N GLU A 14 -16.97 3.66 -18.22
CA GLU A 14 -16.36 2.62 -19.02
C GLU A 14 -15.82 3.18 -20.35
N GLY A 15 -14.53 2.94 -20.65
CA GLY A 15 -13.92 3.28 -21.95
C GLY A 15 -12.61 4.08 -21.91
N GLN A 16 -12.12 4.51 -20.74
CA GLN A 16 -10.84 5.23 -20.67
C GLN A 16 -9.63 4.28 -20.63
N GLU A 17 -8.73 4.44 -21.61
CA GLU A 17 -7.35 3.94 -21.54
C GLU A 17 -6.63 4.52 -20.32
N TRP A 18 -5.64 3.77 -19.83
CA TRP A 18 -4.98 4.10 -18.56
C TRP A 18 -4.00 5.25 -18.78
N CYS A 19 -4.29 6.43 -18.21
CA CYS A 19 -3.40 7.58 -18.40
C CYS A 19 -2.07 7.47 -17.65
N CYS A 20 -1.95 6.60 -16.64
CA CYS A 20 -0.69 6.24 -15.99
C CYS A 20 -0.82 4.98 -15.10
N ILE A 21 0.33 4.39 -14.73
CA ILE A 21 0.40 3.23 -13.82
C ILE A 21 -0.31 3.45 -12.48
N SER A 22 -0.28 4.69 -11.95
CA SER A 22 -0.90 5.03 -10.67
C SER A 22 -2.42 4.91 -10.71
N HIS A 23 -3.06 5.35 -11.80
CA HIS A 23 -4.51 5.20 -11.95
C HIS A 23 -4.92 3.76 -12.18
N SER A 24 -4.12 2.99 -12.92
CA SER A 24 -4.32 1.55 -13.07
C SER A 24 -4.29 0.85 -11.72
N PHE A 25 -3.27 1.15 -10.90
CA PHE A 25 -3.15 0.61 -9.55
C PHE A 25 -4.33 1.00 -8.67
N GLN A 26 -4.66 2.30 -8.58
CA GLN A 26 -5.77 2.81 -7.77
C GLN A 26 -7.08 2.08 -8.11
N ARG A 27 -7.39 1.94 -9.39
CA ARG A 27 -8.61 1.25 -9.83
C ARG A 27 -8.64 -0.21 -9.40
N VAL A 28 -7.55 -0.95 -9.62
CA VAL A 28 -7.47 -2.36 -9.22
C VAL A 28 -7.56 -2.51 -7.70
N ALA A 29 -6.90 -1.62 -6.96
CA ALA A 29 -6.89 -1.62 -5.50
C ALA A 29 -8.29 -1.34 -4.92
N LEU A 30 -8.97 -0.31 -5.43
CA LEU A 30 -10.33 0.05 -5.01
C LEU A 30 -11.36 -1.03 -5.35
N LYS A 31 -11.19 -1.75 -6.48
CA LYS A 31 -12.08 -2.86 -6.86
C LYS A 31 -11.83 -4.14 -6.03
N ASN A 32 -10.64 -4.29 -5.43
CA ASN A 32 -10.24 -5.50 -4.73
C ASN A 32 -9.67 -5.21 -3.32
N PRO A 33 -10.37 -4.44 -2.47
CA PRO A 33 -9.79 -3.85 -1.26
C PRO A 33 -9.28 -4.89 -0.24
N ASN A 34 -9.84 -6.09 -0.25
CA ASN A 34 -9.55 -7.16 0.71
C ASN A 34 -8.61 -8.24 0.16
N LYS A 35 -8.23 -8.18 -1.13
CA LYS A 35 -7.27 -9.14 -1.68
C LYS A 35 -5.86 -8.83 -1.18
N ILE A 36 -5.09 -9.87 -0.90
CA ILE A 36 -3.68 -9.76 -0.52
C ILE A 36 -2.90 -9.19 -1.70
N ALA A 37 -2.16 -8.11 -1.46
CA ALA A 37 -1.30 -7.44 -2.44
C ALA A 37 0.18 -7.66 -2.14
N VAL A 38 0.54 -7.80 -0.86
CA VAL A 38 1.93 -7.99 -0.41
C VAL A 38 1.97 -9.05 0.68
N ILE A 39 2.97 -9.92 0.61
CA ILE A 39 3.34 -10.85 1.69
C ILE A 39 4.75 -10.47 2.13
N GLN A 40 4.89 -10.06 3.38
CA GLN A 40 6.16 -9.83 4.03
C GLN A 40 6.57 -11.11 4.74
N ALA A 41 7.62 -11.75 4.23
CA ALA A 41 8.17 -12.96 4.82
C ALA A 41 8.74 -12.68 6.21
N SER A 42 8.45 -13.55 7.17
CA SER A 42 9.10 -13.49 8.48
C SER A 42 10.52 -14.05 8.40
N PRO A 43 11.52 -13.39 9.02
CA PRO A 43 12.85 -13.97 9.19
C PRO A 43 12.85 -15.29 9.95
N THR A 44 11.80 -15.57 10.73
CA THR A 44 11.67 -16.76 11.59
C THR A 44 10.79 -17.85 10.99
N ALA A 45 10.43 -17.79 9.70
CA ALA A 45 9.62 -18.82 9.07
C ALA A 45 10.36 -20.16 9.16
N GLN A 46 9.99 -20.97 10.16
CA GLN A 46 10.50 -22.31 10.35
C GLN A 46 10.25 -23.10 9.08
N LEU A 47 11.30 -23.77 8.58
CA LEU A 47 11.26 -24.72 7.48
C LEU A 47 10.36 -25.91 7.87
N HIS A 48 9.04 -25.73 7.83
CA HIS A 48 8.11 -26.83 7.98
C HIS A 48 7.65 -27.27 6.59
N ASN A 49 8.22 -28.38 6.14
CA ASN A 49 7.80 -29.13 4.96
C ASN A 49 6.29 -29.41 5.05
N GLN A 50 5.47 -28.63 4.35
CA GLN A 50 4.11 -29.03 4.06
C GLN A 50 3.91 -29.07 2.55
N SER A 51 4.22 -30.23 2.02
CA SER A 51 3.62 -30.75 0.79
C SER A 51 2.12 -30.87 1.04
N LEU A 52 1.30 -30.01 0.43
CA LEU A 52 -0.09 -30.35 0.09
C LEU A 52 -0.55 -29.49 -1.09
N ALA A 53 -1.11 -30.22 -2.05
CA ALA A 53 -1.50 -29.79 -3.38
C ALA A 53 -2.66 -28.77 -3.41
N SER A 54 -2.75 -28.08 -4.56
CA SER A 54 -3.94 -27.42 -5.09
C SER A 54 -4.33 -26.07 -4.48
N SER A 55 -3.41 -25.10 -4.53
CA SER A 55 -3.75 -23.70 -4.80
C SER A 55 -2.49 -22.99 -5.28
N HIS A 56 -2.56 -22.22 -6.37
CA HIS A 56 -1.42 -21.52 -6.98
C HIS A 56 -0.79 -20.43 -6.08
N ILE A 57 -1.19 -20.34 -4.81
CA ILE A 57 -0.63 -19.46 -3.80
C ILE A 57 -0.45 -20.31 -2.53
N PRO A 58 0.79 -20.62 -2.11
CA PRO A 58 1.00 -21.28 -0.83
C PRO A 58 0.41 -20.39 0.28
N PRO A 59 -0.28 -20.97 1.27
CA PRO A 59 -0.76 -20.19 2.41
C PRO A 59 0.44 -19.44 3.04
N PRO A 60 0.23 -18.22 3.57
CA PRO A 60 1.30 -17.47 4.23
C PRO A 60 1.99 -18.37 5.26
N TYR A 61 3.33 -18.41 5.24
CA TYR A 61 4.07 -19.23 6.19
C TYR A 61 3.81 -18.70 7.61
N HIS A 62 3.94 -19.58 8.62
CA HIS A 62 3.76 -19.15 9.99
C HIS A 62 4.73 -18.00 10.33
N GLY A 63 4.17 -16.85 10.71
CA GLY A 63 4.91 -15.62 10.99
C GLY A 63 4.85 -14.58 9.86
N ASP A 64 4.50 -14.96 8.63
CA ASP A 64 4.37 -14.02 7.52
C ASP A 64 3.24 -13.01 7.77
N ARG A 65 3.48 -11.75 7.38
CA ARG A 65 2.46 -10.70 7.42
C ARG A 65 1.92 -10.48 6.02
N SER A 66 0.60 -10.53 5.89
CA SER A 66 -0.08 -10.20 4.64
C SER A 66 -0.72 -8.82 4.72
N PHE A 67 -0.62 -8.07 3.63
CA PHE A 67 -1.22 -6.75 3.49
C PHE A 67 -2.15 -6.74 2.28
N THR A 68 -3.34 -6.17 2.46
CA THR A 68 -4.35 -6.09 1.40
C THR A 68 -4.11 -4.89 0.49
N PHE A 69 -4.82 -4.84 -0.64
CA PHE A 69 -4.83 -3.64 -1.49
C PHE A 69 -5.28 -2.38 -0.73
N SER A 70 -6.20 -2.48 0.23
CA SER A 70 -6.57 -1.32 1.07
C SER A 70 -5.39 -0.82 1.89
N HIS A 71 -4.67 -1.72 2.57
CA HIS A 71 -3.50 -1.34 3.36
C HIS A 71 -2.44 -0.67 2.49
N LEU A 72 -2.17 -1.23 1.32
CA LEU A 72 -1.18 -0.68 0.39
C LEU A 72 -1.62 0.68 -0.17
N PHE A 73 -2.89 0.82 -0.55
CA PHE A 73 -3.45 2.08 -1.04
C PHE A 73 -3.38 3.18 0.02
N ASP A 74 -3.82 2.90 1.25
CA ASP A 74 -3.80 3.86 2.35
C ASP A 74 -2.35 4.28 2.71
N ALA A 75 -1.38 3.35 2.63
CA ALA A 75 0.03 3.65 2.83
C ALA A 75 0.59 4.58 1.73
N ILE A 76 0.27 4.31 0.45
CA ILE A 76 0.67 5.15 -0.68
C ILE A 76 0.04 6.53 -0.59
N ASP A 77 -1.24 6.63 -0.27
CA ASP A 77 -1.96 7.89 -0.09
C ASP A 77 -1.38 8.72 1.07
N SER A 78 -1.10 8.06 2.20
CA SER A 78 -0.43 8.67 3.36
C SER A 78 0.96 9.22 3.00
N LEU A 79 1.79 8.42 2.32
CA LEU A 79 3.13 8.83 1.90
C LEU A 79 3.07 9.98 0.87
N SER A 80 2.19 9.88 -0.12
CA SER A 80 2.02 10.92 -1.14
C SER A 80 1.56 12.24 -0.54
N PHE A 81 0.61 12.18 0.40
CA PHE A 81 0.17 13.35 1.17
C PHE A 81 1.33 13.97 1.96
N ARG A 82 2.10 13.16 2.67
CA ARG A 82 3.25 13.59 3.47
C ARG A 82 4.29 14.28 2.59
N LEU A 83 4.68 13.68 1.46
CA LEU A 83 5.63 14.26 0.51
C LEU A 83 5.13 15.60 -0.07
N ARG A 84 3.87 15.69 -0.48
CA ARG A 84 3.28 16.95 -0.96
C ARG A 84 3.27 18.03 0.12
N SER A 85 2.97 17.65 1.36
CA SER A 85 2.99 18.56 2.49
C SER A 85 4.39 19.13 2.73
N ILE A 86 5.42 18.28 2.68
CA ILE A 86 6.83 18.67 2.80
C ILE A 86 7.23 19.63 1.68
N LEU A 87 6.89 19.30 0.43
CA LEU A 87 7.18 20.15 -0.73
C LEU A 87 6.45 21.50 -0.68
N ALA A 88 5.32 21.58 0.03
CA ALA A 88 4.61 22.82 0.32
C ALA A 88 5.19 23.60 1.52
N GLY A 89 6.31 23.15 2.10
CA GLY A 89 6.98 23.81 3.22
C GLY A 89 6.47 23.40 4.60
N ALA A 90 5.68 22.33 4.72
CA ALA A 90 5.32 21.81 6.03
C ALA A 90 6.52 21.16 6.72
N GLN A 91 6.61 21.36 8.04
CA GLN A 91 7.61 20.69 8.86
C GLN A 91 7.21 19.23 9.09
N ASP A 92 8.15 18.33 8.84
CA ASP A 92 7.97 16.91 9.09
C ASP A 92 9.03 16.42 10.08
N PRO A 93 8.62 15.86 11.24
CA PRO A 93 9.55 15.51 12.31
C PRO A 93 10.48 14.34 11.95
N PHE A 94 10.20 13.59 10.88
CA PHE A 94 11.02 12.46 10.44
C PHE A 94 11.81 12.78 9.17
N LEU A 95 11.86 14.04 8.73
CA LEU A 95 12.80 14.45 7.69
C LEU A 95 14.22 14.51 8.25
N ILE A 96 15.13 13.82 7.58
CA ILE A 96 16.56 13.96 7.82
C ILE A 96 16.96 15.31 7.23
N ASN A 97 17.00 16.33 8.07
CA ASN A 97 17.53 17.63 7.67
C ASN A 97 19.05 17.49 7.51
N PRO A 98 19.64 17.98 6.40
CA PRO A 98 21.08 18.12 6.33
C PRO A 98 21.51 19.02 7.49
N THR A 99 22.33 18.47 8.40
CA THR A 99 22.93 19.26 9.47
C THR A 99 23.86 20.26 8.82
N GLY A 100 23.42 21.52 8.71
CA GLY A 100 24.29 22.64 8.39
C GLY A 100 25.29 22.82 9.51
N GLN A 101 26.43 22.13 9.43
CA GLN A 101 27.67 22.59 10.04
C GLN A 101 28.45 23.26 8.92
N GLY A 102 28.25 24.57 8.81
CA GLY A 102 29.17 25.48 8.11
C GLY A 102 30.29 25.88 9.05
#